data_AF-A0A8K0CQG1-F1
#
_entry.id   AF-A0A8K0CQG1-F1
#
_cell.length_a   1.000
_cell.length_b   1.000
_cell.length_c   1.000
_cell.angle_alpha   90.00
_cell.angle_beta   90.00
_cell.angle_gamma   90.00
#
_symmetry.space_group_name_H-M   'P 1'
#
loop_
_entity.id
_entity.type
_entity.pdbx_description
1 polymer ?
#
loop_
_entity_poly.entity_id
_entity_poly.type
_entity_poly.pdbx_seq_one_letter_code
_entity_poly.pdbx_strand_id
1 'polypeptide(L)'
;MACMRRNRLTASNFGIICGMQDSTLCGKTVQRLLYGKSLNTEGVKFGRINESIAIEQYQTLYGVQVQTCGLFIDKNNPFMGARPDGLVGENGITEVKCLLSVGEQNLKSAKVKGGCYQVINGEIR
;
A
#
# COMPACT_ATOMS: atom_id res chain seq x y z
N MET A 1 -5.82 15.23 -1.49
CA MET A 1 -5.80 13.90 -2.14
C MET A 1 -7.01 13.01 -1.82
N ALA A 2 -7.68 13.11 -0.66
CA ALA A 2 -8.82 12.24 -0.32
C ALA A 2 -10.03 12.36 -1.29
N CYS A 3 -10.30 13.55 -1.84
CA CYS A 3 -11.40 13.77 -2.79
C CYS A 3 -11.23 12.97 -4.10
N MET A 4 -9.99 12.84 -4.59
CA MET A 4 -9.65 12.11 -5.81
C MET A 4 -9.81 10.58 -5.67
N ARG A 5 -10.02 10.06 -4.46
CA ARG A 5 -10.28 8.62 -4.25
C ARG A 5 -11.76 8.29 -4.14
N ARG A 6 -12.64 9.31 -4.01
CA ARG A 6 -14.09 9.10 -3.94
C ARG A 6 -14.60 8.58 -5.28
N ASN A 7 -15.58 7.69 -5.20
CA ASN A 7 -16.21 7.02 -6.35
C ASN A 7 -15.23 6.25 -7.26
N ARG A 8 -14.07 5.83 -6.72
CA ARG A 8 -13.09 5.01 -7.44
C ARG A 8 -12.73 3.75 -6.66
N LEU A 9 -12.61 2.64 -7.38
CA LEU A 9 -12.01 1.41 -6.90
C LEU A 9 -10.49 1.58 -6.88
N THR A 10 -9.95 1.66 -5.67
CA THR A 10 -8.50 1.78 -5.47
C THR A 10 -7.83 0.41 -5.40
N ALA A 11 -6.56 0.30 -5.79
CA ALA A 11 -5.80 -0.96 -5.73
C ALA A 11 -5.94 -1.70 -4.37
N SER A 12 -5.88 -0.97 -3.25
CA SER A 12 -6.05 -1.52 -1.90
C SER A 12 -7.42 -2.17 -1.62
N ASN A 13 -8.44 -1.87 -2.42
CA ASN A 13 -9.78 -2.45 -2.32
C ASN A 13 -10.05 -3.50 -3.41
N PHE A 14 -9.27 -3.49 -4.49
CA PHE A 14 -9.53 -4.28 -5.69
C PHE A 14 -9.53 -5.78 -5.41
N GLY A 15 -8.60 -6.27 -4.57
CA GLY A 15 -8.53 -7.69 -4.21
C GLY A 15 -9.81 -8.21 -3.55
N ILE A 16 -10.52 -7.37 -2.78
CA ILE A 16 -11.79 -7.75 -2.15
C ILE A 16 -12.90 -7.90 -3.20
N ILE A 17 -12.87 -7.07 -4.24
CA ILE A 17 -13.83 -7.12 -5.33
C ILE A 17 -13.59 -8.35 -6.20
N CYS A 18 -12.33 -8.60 -6.58
CA CYS A 18 -11.98 -9.78 -7.38
C CYS A 18 -12.23 -11.11 -6.66
N GLY A 19 -12.14 -11.13 -5.33
CA GLY A 19 -12.40 -12.32 -4.52
C GLY A 19 -13.86 -12.51 -4.12
N MET A 20 -14.78 -11.64 -4.56
CA MET A 20 -16.19 -11.73 -4.19
C MET A 20 -16.89 -12.83 -4.99
N GLN A 21 -17.65 -13.69 -4.31
CA GLN A 21 -18.48 -14.71 -4.97
C GLN A 21 -19.77 -14.07 -5.48
N ASP A 22 -20.32 -14.59 -6.58
CA ASP A 22 -21.58 -14.10 -7.18
C ASP A 22 -22.77 -14.14 -6.20
N SER A 23 -22.75 -15.09 -5.26
CA SER A 23 -23.76 -15.24 -4.21
C SER A 23 -23.64 -14.22 -3.08
N THR A 24 -22.53 -13.48 -2.99
CA THR A 24 -22.26 -12.54 -1.91
C THR A 24 -22.99 -11.22 -2.17
N LEU A 25 -23.87 -10.83 -1.25
CA LEU A 25 -24.52 -9.51 -1.31
C LEU A 25 -23.49 -8.39 -1.20
N CYS A 26 -23.34 -7.61 -2.27
CA CYS A 26 -22.32 -6.57 -2.38
C CYS A 26 -22.62 -5.29 -1.58
N GLY A 27 -23.84 -5.14 -1.04
CA GLY A 27 -24.30 -3.90 -0.40
C GLY A 27 -23.39 -3.38 0.72
N LYS A 28 -22.89 -4.25 1.60
CA LYS A 28 -21.95 -3.86 2.66
C LYS A 28 -20.61 -3.40 2.10
N THR A 29 -20.13 -4.03 1.04
CA THR A 29 -18.87 -3.66 0.38
C THR A 29 -19.01 -2.31 -0.32
N VAL A 30 -20.11 -2.09 -1.04
CA VAL A 30 -20.43 -0.79 -1.68
C VAL A 30 -20.54 0.31 -0.62
N GLN A 31 -21.27 0.05 0.47
CA GLN A 31 -21.40 1.01 1.56
C GLN A 31 -20.03 1.39 2.15
N ARG A 32 -19.15 0.40 2.35
CA ARG A 32 -17.78 0.64 2.84
C ARG A 32 -16.93 1.44 1.84
N LEU A 33 -17.08 1.21 0.54
CA LEU A 33 -16.33 1.93 -0.49
C LEU A 33 -16.76 3.39 -0.61
N LEU A 34 -18.07 3.67 -0.53
CA LEU A 34 -18.63 5.01 -0.71
C LEU A 34 -18.56 5.85 0.58
N TYR A 35 -18.80 5.23 1.73
CA TYR A 35 -18.98 5.92 3.01
C TYR A 35 -18.01 5.48 4.11
N GLY A 36 -17.06 4.60 3.78
CA GLY A 36 -16.05 4.13 4.73
C GLY A 36 -15.24 5.28 5.31
N LYS A 37 -15.09 5.28 6.64
CA LYS A 37 -14.23 6.24 7.33
C LYS A 37 -12.76 5.86 7.15
N SER A 38 -11.88 6.84 7.19
CA SER A 38 -10.43 6.61 7.20
C SER A 38 -10.06 5.75 8.41
N LEU A 39 -9.29 4.69 8.20
CA LEU A 39 -8.71 3.90 9.28
C LEU A 39 -7.74 4.77 10.08
N ASN A 40 -7.93 4.77 11.40
CA ASN A 40 -7.10 5.49 12.36
C ASN A 40 -6.63 4.54 13.47
N THR A 41 -5.98 3.46 13.05
CA THR A 41 -5.39 2.48 13.97
C THR A 41 -3.92 2.83 14.22
N GLU A 42 -3.36 2.36 15.33
CA GLU A 42 -1.94 2.58 15.66
C GLU A 42 -1.01 2.02 14.58
N GLY A 43 -1.35 0.86 13.99
CA GLY A 43 -0.59 0.31 12.85
C GLY A 43 -0.57 1.23 11.62
N VAL A 44 -1.69 1.92 11.33
CA VAL A 44 -1.74 2.89 10.20
C VAL A 44 -0.93 4.14 10.51
N LYS A 45 -0.96 4.63 11.76
CA LYS A 45 -0.14 5.77 12.19
C LYS A 45 1.36 5.42 12.11
N PHE A 46 1.73 4.26 12.63
CA PHE A 46 3.08 3.72 12.54
C PHE A 46 3.54 3.59 11.10
N GLY A 47 2.68 3.05 10.22
CA GLY A 47 2.91 2.99 8.77
C GLY A 47 3.29 4.35 8.19
N ARG A 48 2.44 5.36 8.41
CA ARG A 48 2.65 6.71 7.87
C ARG A 48 3.93 7.38 8.34
N ILE A 49 4.34 7.13 9.58
CA ILE A 49 5.56 7.73 10.16
C ILE A 49 6.81 7.08 9.57
N ASN A 50 6.79 5.75 9.36
CA ASN A 50 7.98 5.00 8.97
C ASN A 50 8.12 4.77 7.46
N GLU A 51 7.08 5.06 6.67
CA GLU A 51 7.08 4.90 5.21
C GLU A 51 8.25 5.63 4.55
N SER A 52 8.50 6.89 4.91
CA SER A 52 9.60 7.67 4.33
C SER A 52 10.98 7.11 4.69
N ILE A 53 11.15 6.62 5.92
CA ILE A 53 12.40 6.02 6.40
C ILE A 53 12.69 4.73 5.62
N ALA A 54 11.67 3.89 5.45
CA ALA A 54 11.80 2.64 4.70
C ALA A 54 12.13 2.88 3.21
N ILE A 55 11.56 3.92 2.60
CA ILE A 55 11.90 4.32 1.22
C ILE A 55 13.36 4.79 1.13
N GLU A 56 13.82 5.65 2.05
CA GLU A 56 15.19 6.17 2.06
C GLU A 56 16.23 5.03 2.19
N GLN A 57 15.96 4.10 3.10
CA GLN A 57 16.82 2.93 3.28
C GLN A 57 16.79 2.01 2.04
N TYR A 58 15.64 1.83 1.40
CA TYR A 58 15.53 1.07 0.15
C TYR A 58 16.36 1.72 -0.97
N GLN A 59 16.29 3.05 -1.12
CA GLN A 59 17.11 3.79 -2.08
C GLN A 59 18.62 3.57 -1.82
N THR A 60 19.03 3.68 -0.55
CA THR A 60 20.44 3.53 -0.15
C THR A 60 20.96 2.12 -0.43
N LEU A 61 20.18 1.10 -0.09
CA LEU A 61 20.58 -0.30 -0.23
C LEU A 61 20.74 -0.73 -1.69
N TYR A 62 19.85 -0.28 -2.57
CA TYR A 62 19.83 -0.68 -3.97
C TYR A 62 20.50 0.34 -4.90
N GLY A 63 20.94 1.49 -4.38
CA GLY A 63 21.48 2.58 -5.19
C GLY A 63 20.46 3.10 -6.21
N VAL A 64 19.17 3.02 -5.89
CA VAL A 64 18.07 3.47 -6.75
C VAL A 64 17.46 4.76 -6.24
N GLN A 65 16.83 5.52 -7.12
CA GLN A 65 16.05 6.69 -6.75
C GLN A 65 14.55 6.35 -6.81
N VAL A 66 13.84 6.62 -5.73
CA VAL A 66 12.38 6.48 -5.66
C VAL A 66 11.75 7.85 -5.82
N GLN A 67 10.90 8.01 -6.83
CA GLN A 67 10.21 9.25 -7.10
C GLN A 67 8.82 9.23 -6.47
N THR A 68 8.47 10.31 -5.75
CA THR A 68 7.12 10.49 -5.22
C THR A 68 6.11 10.63 -6.36
N CYS A 69 4.90 10.11 -6.17
CA CYS A 69 3.88 10.12 -7.20
C CYS A 69 2.46 10.41 -6.67
N GLY A 70 1.61 10.78 -7.62
CA GLY A 70 0.19 11.05 -7.41
C GLY A 70 -0.69 9.81 -7.57
N LEU A 71 -1.99 10.06 -7.72
CA LEU A 71 -2.94 9.02 -8.07
C LEU A 71 -2.91 8.79 -9.59
N PHE A 72 -2.66 7.56 -10.00
CA PHE A 72 -2.85 7.09 -11.37
C PHE A 72 -4.30 6.65 -11.56
N ILE A 73 -4.89 7.06 -12.68
CA ILE A 73 -6.25 6.68 -13.08
C ILE A 73 -6.12 5.92 -14.39
N ASP A 74 -6.81 4.79 -14.49
CA ASP A 74 -6.82 4.01 -15.72
C ASP A 74 -7.56 4.78 -16.82
N LYS A 75 -6.93 4.87 -18.01
CA LYS A 75 -7.48 5.64 -19.14
C LYS A 75 -8.76 5.03 -19.70
N ASN A 76 -8.85 3.70 -19.70
CA ASN A 76 -9.98 2.96 -20.26
C ASN A 76 -11.07 2.75 -19.20
N ASN A 77 -10.68 2.72 -17.92
CA ASN A 77 -11.54 2.47 -16.77
C ASN A 77 -11.37 3.56 -15.71
N PRO A 78 -11.94 4.78 -15.89
CA PRO A 78 -11.70 5.92 -14.99
C PRO A 78 -12.18 5.73 -13.55
N PHE A 79 -13.00 4.69 -13.30
CA PHE A 79 -13.42 4.28 -11.97
C PHE A 79 -12.31 3.50 -11.23
N MET A 80 -11.21 3.11 -11.88
CA MET A 80 -10.06 2.46 -11.26
C MET A 80 -8.93 3.45 -11.03
N GLY A 81 -8.23 3.29 -9.91
CA GLY A 81 -7.02 4.07 -9.66
C GLY A 81 -6.07 3.43 -8.65
N ALA A 82 -4.81 3.80 -8.73
CA ALA A 82 -3.78 3.33 -7.82
C ALA A 82 -2.82 4.49 -7.50
N ARG A 83 -2.30 4.49 -6.28
CA ARG A 83 -1.18 5.36 -5.90
C ARG A 83 -0.14 4.43 -5.31
N PRO A 84 0.93 4.10 -6.06
CA PRO A 84 2.07 3.42 -5.48
C PRO A 84 2.78 4.34 -4.48
N ASP A 85 3.62 3.77 -3.64
CA ASP A 85 4.39 4.55 -2.66
C ASP A 85 5.55 5.29 -3.34
N GLY A 86 6.03 4.77 -4.47
CA GLY A 86 6.94 5.49 -5.36
C GLY A 86 7.15 4.83 -6.71
N LEU A 87 7.81 5.55 -7.61
CA LEU A 87 8.24 5.07 -8.93
C LEU A 87 9.76 4.86 -8.92
N VAL A 88 10.24 3.81 -9.59
CA VAL A 88 11.66 3.45 -9.64
C VAL A 88 12.08 3.16 -11.07
N GLY A 89 13.10 3.86 -11.56
CA GLY A 89 13.54 3.73 -12.94
C GLY A 89 12.43 4.08 -13.94
N GLU A 90 12.42 3.42 -15.10
CA GLU A 90 11.47 3.75 -16.18
C GLU A 90 10.09 3.11 -15.98
N ASN A 91 10.03 1.87 -15.47
CA ASN A 91 8.79 1.07 -15.40
C ASN A 91 8.55 0.41 -14.04
N GLY A 92 9.36 0.73 -13.03
CA GLY A 92 9.27 0.14 -11.70
C GLY A 92 8.37 0.95 -10.77
N ILE A 93 7.76 0.25 -9.81
CA ILE A 93 6.99 0.85 -8.71
C ILE A 93 7.42 0.23 -7.38
N THR A 94 7.19 0.95 -6.29
CA THR A 94 7.44 0.49 -4.93
C THR A 94 6.15 0.50 -4.12
N GLU A 95 5.94 -0.55 -3.32
CA GLU A 95 4.90 -0.66 -2.30
C GLU A 95 5.58 -1.07 -0.98
N VAL A 96 5.50 -0.21 0.03
CA VAL A 96 6.14 -0.36 1.33
C VAL A 96 5.08 -0.71 2.37
N LYS A 97 5.39 -1.67 3.24
CA LYS A 97 4.51 -2.03 4.37
C LYS A 97 5.30 -2.03 5.67
N CYS A 98 5.05 -1.04 6.53
CA CYS A 98 5.60 -1.00 7.87
C CYS A 98 4.60 -1.60 8.88
N LEU A 99 4.92 -2.78 9.42
CA LEU A 99 4.04 -3.52 10.32
C LEU A 99 4.42 -3.26 11.78
N LEU A 100 3.47 -2.81 12.60
CA LEU A 100 3.69 -2.54 14.02
C LEU A 100 4.10 -3.79 14.83
N SER A 101 3.53 -4.95 14.51
CA SER A 101 3.79 -6.23 15.21
C SER A 101 5.20 -6.78 15.01
N VAL A 102 5.91 -6.25 14.01
CA VAL A 102 7.24 -6.69 13.62
C VAL A 102 8.34 -5.95 14.40
N GLY A 103 7.96 -4.89 15.15
CA GLY A 103 8.88 -4.05 15.90
C GLY A 103 9.58 -4.70 17.10
N GLU A 104 9.13 -5.86 17.59
CA GLU A 104 9.71 -6.46 18.82
C GLU A 104 9.98 -7.97 18.79
N GLN A 105 9.42 -8.79 17.88
CA GLN A 105 9.65 -10.25 17.91
C GLN A 105 9.92 -10.91 16.54
N ASN A 106 11.10 -11.55 16.47
CA ASN A 106 11.47 -12.71 15.65
C ASN A 106 11.04 -12.74 14.17
N LEU A 107 11.87 -12.15 13.32
CA LEU A 107 11.73 -12.07 11.87
C LEU A 107 12.47 -13.17 11.08
N LYS A 108 12.37 -14.43 11.52
CA LYS A 108 13.01 -15.54 10.80
C LYS A 108 12.10 -16.27 9.80
N SER A 109 10.83 -15.90 9.64
CA SER A 109 9.90 -16.74 8.86
C SER A 109 8.84 -16.03 8.00
N ALA A 110 8.76 -14.70 7.96
CA ALA A 110 7.79 -14.03 7.08
C ALA A 110 8.30 -13.90 5.64
N LYS A 111 8.41 -15.04 4.93
CA LYS A 111 8.60 -15.05 3.47
C LYS A 111 7.26 -14.77 2.79
N VAL A 112 7.06 -13.56 2.29
CA VAL A 112 6.06 -13.31 1.24
C VAL A 112 6.81 -13.38 -0.09
N LYS A 113 6.35 -14.21 -1.03
CA LYS A 113 6.95 -14.29 -2.38
C LYS A 113 6.85 -12.91 -3.04
N GLY A 114 8.00 -12.28 -3.27
CA GLY A 114 8.12 -10.97 -3.91
C GLY A 114 8.70 -9.91 -2.97
N GLY A 115 10.03 -9.74 -3.01
CA GLY A 115 10.79 -8.55 -2.59
C GLY A 115 10.31 -7.75 -1.38
N CYS A 116 9.87 -8.40 -0.29
CA CYS A 116 9.47 -7.72 0.93
C CYS A 116 10.68 -7.57 1.87
N TYR A 117 10.96 -6.33 2.28
CA TYR A 117 12.03 -5.98 3.22
C TYR A 117 11.47 -5.47 4.55
N GLN A 118 12.24 -5.64 5.62
CA GLN A 118 11.84 -5.29 6.98
C GLN A 118 12.82 -4.30 7.58
N VAL A 119 12.30 -3.23 8.18
CA VAL A 119 13.11 -2.30 8.97
C VAL A 119 13.14 -2.83 10.41
N ILE A 120 14.30 -3.30 10.87
CA ILE A 120 14.55 -3.73 12.25
C ILE A 120 15.53 -2.75 12.87
N ASN A 121 15.15 -2.05 13.93
CA ASN A 121 16.02 -1.11 14.66
C ASN A 121 16.71 -0.05 13.76
N GLY A 122 16.08 0.37 12.66
CA GLY A 122 16.66 1.32 11.71
C GLY A 122 17.57 0.71 10.64
N GLU A 123 17.58 -0.62 10.49
CA GLU A 123 18.29 -1.32 9.41
C GLU A 123 17.32 -2.15 8.57
N ILE A 124 17.50 -2.15 7.24
CA ILE A 124 16.71 -3.00 6.33
C ILE A 124 17.30 -4.41 6.23
N ARG A 125 16.46 -5.44 6.38
CA ARG A 125 16.78 -6.86 6.16
C ARG A 125 15.79 -7.56 5.24
#